data_AF-A0A0P8XDK8-F1
#
_entry.id   AF-A0A0P8XDK8-F1
#
_cell.length_a   1.000
_cell.length_b   1.000
_cell.length_c   1.000
_cell.angle_alpha   90.00
_cell.angle_beta   90.00
_cell.angle_gamma   90.00
#
_symmetry.space_group_name_H-M   'P 1'
#
loop_
_entity.id
_entity.type
_entity.pdbx_description
1 polymer ?
#
loop_
_entity_poly.entity_id
_entity_poly.type
_entity_poly.pdbx_seq_one_letter_code
_entity_poly.pdbx_strand_id
1 'polypeptide(L)'
;METVRNNILWPKPKNITAFAKPPWAEKEHTGKLERLIVQLGAGNGKFSEITGIPRSIGCIGNNRFILREDPVEVDRIKEILYEFSLISGGDLYLTNYDDPRTLEEISNYAASLDIENVYAVVKLEDFNKISLSPGVKPIVELEYSKENVEKAVTLEDVHALLLMVQSKEVEKVFDIPFYGEIYVDLLFPGSLRKVDFDLMEVKRVYTPTPEYHPCLSGTLAITGEGFVLPCPLLRNFIGGNIKQMTLKQILRKRKLKRFWKLKKASLEACNGCPFAPICHDCRALEYRASGDIYGIEYCPLDGEFFK
;
A
#
# COMPACT_ATOMS: atom_id res chain seq x y z
N MET A 1 48.46 21.47 -17.46
CA MET A 1 48.50 19.99 -17.50
C MET A 1 47.12 19.49 -17.13
N GLU A 2 46.31 19.22 -18.16
CA GLU A 2 45.50 17.99 -18.29
C GLU A 2 46.17 16.81 -17.57
N THR A 3 45.51 15.80 -17.01
CA THR A 3 44.23 15.10 -17.18
C THR A 3 44.19 14.16 -15.94
N VAL A 4 43.08 13.72 -15.38
CA VAL A 4 42.21 12.68 -15.93
C VAL A 4 40.85 12.83 -15.22
N ARG A 5 39.86 13.30 -15.98
CA ARG A 5 38.47 12.90 -15.78
C ARG A 5 38.39 11.42 -16.13
N ASN A 6 38.19 10.55 -15.15
CA ASN A 6 37.50 9.29 -15.39
C ASN A 6 36.11 9.40 -14.77
N ASN A 7 35.19 9.82 -15.64
CA ASN A 7 33.78 9.56 -15.50
C ASN A 7 33.57 8.06 -15.31
N ILE A 8 33.16 7.65 -14.11
CA ILE A 8 32.17 6.57 -14.01
C ILE A 8 30.86 7.29 -13.66
N LEU A 9 30.31 7.94 -14.69
CA LEU A 9 28.92 8.35 -14.72
C LEU A 9 28.10 7.06 -14.82
N TRP A 10 27.63 6.55 -13.68
CA TRP A 10 26.52 5.60 -13.67
C TRP A 10 25.33 6.26 -14.39
N PRO A 11 24.82 5.71 -15.50
CA PRO A 11 23.73 6.36 -16.21
C PRO A 11 22.40 6.08 -15.48
N LYS A 12 22.06 6.97 -14.53
CA LYS A 12 20.74 7.16 -13.85
C LYS A 12 20.28 6.07 -12.84
N PRO A 13 19.49 6.45 -11.81
CA PRO A 13 19.63 5.96 -10.42
C PRO A 13 18.55 4.98 -9.92
N LYS A 14 18.77 4.45 -8.69
CA LYS A 14 17.88 3.65 -7.82
C LYS A 14 16.47 4.24 -7.75
N ASN A 15 15.62 3.87 -8.69
CA ASN A 15 14.19 4.12 -8.82
C ASN A 15 13.30 3.56 -7.68
N ILE A 16 13.89 3.05 -6.61
CA ILE A 16 13.16 2.53 -5.45
C ILE A 16 12.66 3.72 -4.62
N THR A 17 11.37 4.03 -4.75
CA THR A 17 10.71 5.13 -4.04
C THR A 17 9.95 4.67 -2.81
N ALA A 18 9.66 3.37 -2.70
CA ALA A 18 9.08 2.79 -1.50
C ALA A 18 9.71 1.43 -1.19
N PHE A 19 10.05 1.22 0.08
CA PHE A 19 10.69 -0.01 0.53
C PHE A 19 10.00 -0.56 1.77
N ALA A 20 9.34 -1.71 1.61
CA ALA A 20 8.59 -2.44 2.64
C ALA A 20 7.49 -1.65 3.37
N LYS A 21 7.13 -0.50 2.84
CA LYS A 21 6.06 0.36 3.33
C LYS A 21 5.51 1.15 2.15
N PRO A 22 4.23 1.53 2.17
CA PRO A 22 3.67 2.30 1.08
C PRO A 22 4.35 3.67 0.92
N PRO A 23 4.35 4.26 -0.30
CA PRO A 23 5.11 5.48 -0.62
C PRO A 23 4.70 6.70 0.20
N TRP A 24 3.49 6.72 0.76
CA TRP A 24 3.01 7.81 1.59
C TRP A 24 3.46 7.72 3.04
N ALA A 25 4.01 6.59 3.49
CA ALA A 25 4.41 6.41 4.87
C ALA A 25 5.54 7.33 5.32
N GLU A 26 6.20 7.98 4.36
CA GLU A 26 7.29 8.93 4.54
C GLU A 26 6.87 10.39 4.28
N LYS A 27 5.57 10.64 4.10
CA LYS A 27 5.02 11.98 3.90
C LYS A 27 4.37 12.50 5.19
N GLU A 28 4.26 13.81 5.31
CA GLU A 28 3.49 14.42 6.38
C GLU A 28 1.99 14.33 6.11
N HIS A 29 1.22 14.14 7.18
CA HIS A 29 -0.24 14.02 7.11
C HIS A 29 -0.92 15.23 7.76
N THR A 30 -1.99 15.70 7.13
CA THR A 30 -2.78 16.87 7.51
C THR A 30 -3.88 16.56 8.52
N GLY A 31 -4.11 15.28 8.82
CA GLY A 31 -5.22 14.82 9.68
C GLY A 31 -6.59 14.85 9.01
N LYS A 32 -6.67 15.09 7.70
CA LYS A 32 -7.88 14.99 6.86
C LYS A 32 -7.83 13.74 5.99
N LEU A 33 -8.92 13.44 5.28
CA LEU A 33 -8.89 12.40 4.24
C LEU A 33 -7.95 12.87 3.14
N GLU A 34 -7.03 12.01 2.73
CA GLU A 34 -6.01 12.28 1.70
C GLU A 34 -5.99 11.17 0.66
N ARG A 35 -6.40 9.95 1.05
CA ARG A 35 -6.30 8.76 0.22
C ARG A 35 -7.50 7.86 0.34
N LEU A 36 -7.94 7.36 -0.81
CA LEU A 36 -8.92 6.30 -0.93
C LEU A 36 -8.27 5.07 -1.58
N ILE A 37 -8.46 3.89 -0.97
CA ILE A 37 -8.08 2.61 -1.56
C ILE A 37 -9.36 1.82 -1.79
N VAL A 38 -9.68 1.50 -3.05
CA VAL A 38 -10.91 0.78 -3.42
C VAL A 38 -10.55 -0.57 -4.00
N GLN A 39 -11.05 -1.62 -3.36
CA GLN A 39 -11.01 -2.98 -3.87
C GLN A 39 -12.24 -3.20 -4.76
N LEU A 40 -12.04 -3.61 -6.00
CA LEU A 40 -13.11 -3.72 -7.00
C LEU A 40 -13.81 -5.08 -7.01
N GLY A 41 -13.35 -6.03 -6.19
CA GLY A 41 -13.88 -7.39 -6.13
C GLY A 41 -13.18 -8.25 -5.08
N ALA A 42 -13.31 -9.58 -5.22
CA ALA A 42 -12.61 -10.56 -4.40
C ALA A 42 -11.10 -10.52 -4.65
N GLY A 43 -10.73 -10.25 -5.90
CA GLY A 43 -9.37 -10.24 -6.38
C GLY A 43 -8.86 -11.66 -6.62
N ASN A 44 -7.99 -11.77 -7.62
CA ASN A 44 -7.38 -13.03 -8.05
C ASN A 44 -5.87 -13.09 -7.74
N GLY A 45 -5.41 -12.27 -6.78
CA GLY A 45 -4.00 -12.19 -6.38
C GLY A 45 -3.44 -13.49 -5.80
N LYS A 46 -2.11 -13.55 -5.71
CA LYS A 46 -1.37 -14.73 -5.23
C LYS A 46 -1.69 -15.09 -3.77
N PHE A 47 -1.78 -14.08 -2.91
CA PHE A 47 -1.99 -14.28 -1.48
C PHE A 47 -3.45 -14.11 -1.13
N SER A 48 -3.97 -15.01 -0.30
CA SER A 48 -5.37 -15.00 0.13
C SER A 48 -5.50 -14.65 1.61
N GLU A 49 -6.65 -14.15 2.05
CA GLU A 49 -6.90 -13.96 3.49
C GLU A 49 -6.92 -15.29 4.27
N ILE A 50 -7.24 -16.41 3.62
CA ILE A 50 -7.30 -17.75 4.25
C ILE A 50 -5.90 -18.24 4.62
N THR A 51 -4.99 -18.20 3.66
CA THR A 51 -3.56 -18.51 3.86
C THR A 51 -2.80 -17.36 4.51
N GLY A 52 -3.45 -16.20 4.55
CA GLY A 52 -2.99 -14.88 4.92
C GLY A 52 -2.03 -14.22 3.91
N ILE A 53 -1.90 -12.91 4.06
CA ILE A 53 -1.21 -11.99 3.14
C ILE A 53 0.10 -11.48 3.76
N PRO A 54 1.25 -12.10 3.48
CA PRO A 54 2.55 -11.80 4.12
C PRO A 54 3.22 -10.56 3.51
N ARG A 55 2.45 -9.62 2.97
CA ARG A 55 2.96 -8.51 2.16
C ARG A 55 3.06 -7.24 2.97
N SER A 56 4.20 -6.60 2.92
CA SER A 56 4.46 -5.30 3.54
C SER A 56 3.67 -4.14 2.93
N ILE A 57 3.40 -4.22 1.62
CA ILE A 57 2.63 -3.25 0.82
C ILE A 57 1.36 -3.94 0.24
N GLY A 58 0.90 -5.02 0.91
CA GLY A 58 -0.31 -5.74 0.51
C GLY A 58 -1.59 -4.92 0.58
N CYS A 59 -1.56 -3.72 1.17
CA CYS A 59 -2.70 -2.80 1.22
C CYS A 59 -3.06 -2.22 -0.15
N ILE A 60 -2.13 -2.08 -1.09
CA ILE A 60 -2.45 -1.59 -2.46
C ILE A 60 -2.31 -2.68 -3.51
N GLY A 61 -1.70 -3.82 -3.17
CA GLY A 61 -1.56 -4.96 -4.09
C GLY A 61 -2.83 -5.79 -4.28
N ASN A 62 -2.84 -6.60 -5.34
CA ASN A 62 -3.87 -7.59 -5.60
C ASN A 62 -3.68 -8.80 -4.66
N ASN A 63 -4.75 -9.14 -3.98
CA ASN A 63 -4.87 -10.29 -3.07
C ASN A 63 -6.18 -11.03 -3.37
N ARG A 64 -6.46 -12.10 -2.64
CA ARG A 64 -7.72 -12.83 -2.72
C ARG A 64 -8.47 -12.77 -1.39
N PHE A 65 -9.67 -12.25 -1.44
CA PHE A 65 -10.54 -12.14 -0.29
C PHE A 65 -11.83 -12.92 -0.51
N ILE A 66 -12.42 -13.41 0.58
CA ILE A 66 -13.78 -13.96 0.61
C ILE A 66 -14.72 -12.77 0.75
N LEU A 67 -15.64 -12.67 -0.20
CA LEU A 67 -16.78 -11.77 -0.09
C LEU A 67 -17.87 -12.48 0.72
N ARG A 68 -18.38 -11.81 1.74
CA ARG A 68 -19.46 -12.25 2.64
C ARG A 68 -20.83 -11.67 2.23
N GLU A 69 -20.82 -10.61 1.43
CA GLU A 69 -21.94 -9.97 0.77
C GLU A 69 -21.71 -9.89 -0.74
N ASP A 70 -22.74 -9.50 -1.49
CA ASP A 70 -22.61 -9.23 -2.92
C ASP A 70 -21.61 -8.09 -3.18
N PRO A 71 -20.93 -8.07 -4.34
CA PRO A 71 -20.09 -6.95 -4.74
C PRO A 71 -20.86 -5.62 -4.79
N VAL A 72 -20.15 -4.50 -4.71
CA VAL A 72 -20.73 -3.17 -4.95
C VAL A 72 -20.92 -2.96 -6.44
N GLU A 73 -22.10 -2.49 -6.83
CA GLU A 73 -22.39 -2.09 -8.20
C GLU A 73 -21.43 -0.98 -8.69
N VAL A 74 -21.03 -1.07 -9.96
CA VAL A 74 -20.07 -0.13 -10.57
C VAL A 74 -20.52 1.32 -10.44
N ASP A 75 -21.81 1.60 -10.64
CA ASP A 75 -22.36 2.96 -10.51
C ASP A 75 -22.22 3.50 -9.09
N ARG A 76 -22.38 2.65 -8.07
CA ARG A 76 -22.19 3.09 -6.68
C ARG A 76 -20.71 3.37 -6.38
N ILE A 77 -19.79 2.64 -7.00
CA ILE A 77 -18.35 2.95 -6.92
C ILE A 77 -18.10 4.33 -7.55
N LYS A 78 -18.63 4.58 -8.77
CA LYS A 78 -18.49 5.87 -9.46
C LYS A 78 -19.02 7.04 -8.61
N GLU A 79 -20.19 6.90 -8.00
CA GLU A 79 -20.74 7.91 -7.07
C GLU A 79 -19.79 8.22 -5.91
N ILE A 80 -19.19 7.19 -5.30
CA ILE A 80 -18.22 7.36 -4.21
C ILE A 80 -16.94 8.06 -4.67
N LEU A 81 -16.46 7.77 -5.88
CA LEU A 81 -15.31 8.45 -6.46
C LEU A 81 -15.59 9.93 -6.73
N TYR A 82 -16.79 10.25 -7.21
CA TYR A 82 -17.25 11.64 -7.35
C TYR A 82 -17.35 12.35 -6.00
N GLU A 83 -17.86 11.68 -4.96
CA GLU A 83 -17.82 12.26 -3.60
C GLU A 83 -16.39 12.49 -3.11
N PHE A 84 -15.45 11.59 -3.42
CA PHE A 84 -14.05 11.71 -3.03
C PHE A 84 -13.37 12.91 -3.70
N SER A 85 -13.61 13.13 -5.01
CA SER A 85 -13.06 14.27 -5.74
C SER A 85 -13.53 15.61 -5.17
N LEU A 86 -14.77 15.67 -4.65
CA LEU A 86 -15.29 16.89 -4.02
C LEU A 86 -14.78 17.14 -2.58
N ILE A 87 -14.33 16.10 -1.88
CA ILE A 87 -13.91 16.20 -0.47
C ILE A 87 -12.41 16.45 -0.34
N SER A 88 -11.61 15.68 -1.08
CA SER A 88 -10.16 15.73 -1.02
C SER A 88 -9.54 15.70 -2.41
N GLY A 89 -10.00 14.80 -3.28
CA GLY A 89 -9.38 14.58 -4.59
C GLY A 89 -7.89 14.24 -4.53
N GLY A 90 -7.42 13.58 -3.45
CA GLY A 90 -6.00 13.24 -3.29
C GLY A 90 -5.62 11.95 -4.01
N ASP A 91 -5.01 11.00 -3.30
CA ASP A 91 -4.58 9.72 -3.88
C ASP A 91 -5.73 8.71 -3.95
N LEU A 92 -6.01 8.16 -5.12
CA LEU A 92 -6.91 7.03 -5.32
C LEU A 92 -6.13 5.80 -5.77
N TYR A 93 -6.27 4.68 -5.05
CA TYR A 93 -5.75 3.38 -5.48
C TYR A 93 -6.91 2.45 -5.82
N LEU A 94 -6.95 1.96 -7.05
CA LEU A 94 -7.88 0.95 -7.53
C LEU A 94 -7.15 -0.38 -7.65
N THR A 95 -7.62 -1.40 -6.94
CA THR A 95 -6.94 -2.68 -6.81
C THR A 95 -7.95 -3.81 -6.60
N ASN A 96 -7.47 -5.05 -6.45
CA ASN A 96 -8.26 -6.23 -6.11
C ASN A 96 -9.50 -6.38 -7.00
N TYR A 97 -9.29 -6.49 -8.31
CA TYR A 97 -10.36 -6.68 -9.29
C TYR A 97 -10.53 -8.16 -9.66
N ASP A 98 -11.75 -8.53 -10.06
CA ASP A 98 -12.05 -9.88 -10.59
C ASP A 98 -11.94 -9.93 -12.13
N ASP A 99 -12.35 -8.85 -12.79
CA ASP A 99 -12.22 -8.64 -14.24
C ASP A 99 -11.38 -7.37 -14.53
N PRO A 100 -10.28 -7.46 -15.30
CA PRO A 100 -9.50 -6.29 -15.72
C PRO A 100 -10.33 -5.18 -16.37
N ARG A 101 -11.43 -5.51 -17.05
CA ARG A 101 -12.31 -4.51 -17.70
C ARG A 101 -12.99 -3.59 -16.69
N THR A 102 -13.34 -4.11 -15.50
CA THR A 102 -13.90 -3.31 -14.42
C THR A 102 -12.86 -2.32 -13.88
N LEU A 103 -11.60 -2.74 -13.77
CA LEU A 103 -10.51 -1.85 -13.40
C LEU A 103 -10.32 -0.75 -14.44
N GLU A 104 -10.31 -1.10 -15.73
CA GLU A 104 -10.21 -0.13 -16.83
C GLU A 104 -11.32 0.92 -16.78
N GLU A 105 -12.58 0.47 -16.72
CA GLU A 105 -13.75 1.34 -16.71
C GLU A 105 -13.72 2.35 -15.55
N ILE A 106 -13.47 1.85 -14.34
CA ILE A 106 -13.50 2.67 -13.12
C ILE A 106 -12.28 3.60 -13.08
N SER A 107 -11.11 3.16 -13.53
CA SER A 107 -9.91 4.00 -13.59
C SER A 107 -10.08 5.15 -14.58
N ASN A 108 -10.63 4.87 -15.76
CA ASN A 108 -10.87 5.89 -16.79
C ASN A 108 -11.95 6.89 -16.36
N TYR A 109 -13.00 6.43 -15.68
CA TYR A 109 -13.96 7.33 -15.05
C TYR A 109 -13.30 8.21 -13.99
N ALA A 110 -12.50 7.63 -13.09
CA ALA A 110 -11.82 8.38 -12.04
C ALA A 110 -10.87 9.46 -12.59
N ALA A 111 -10.17 9.16 -13.69
CA ALA A 111 -9.29 10.12 -14.36
C ALA A 111 -10.03 11.30 -15.02
N SER A 112 -11.36 11.21 -15.20
CA SER A 112 -12.20 12.33 -15.65
C SER A 112 -12.66 13.26 -14.51
N LEU A 113 -12.38 12.88 -13.25
CA LEU A 113 -12.72 13.66 -12.07
C LEU A 113 -11.54 14.51 -11.59
N ASP A 114 -11.81 15.44 -10.69
CA ASP A 114 -10.78 16.23 -10.00
C ASP A 114 -10.11 15.41 -8.88
N ILE A 115 -9.35 14.38 -9.29
CA ILE A 115 -8.55 13.52 -8.42
C ILE A 115 -7.09 13.64 -8.86
N GLU A 116 -6.23 14.10 -7.95
CA GLU A 116 -4.82 14.42 -8.20
C GLU A 116 -4.05 13.21 -8.72
N ASN A 117 -4.25 12.05 -8.10
CA ASN A 117 -3.54 10.83 -8.45
C ASN A 117 -4.49 9.63 -8.54
N VAL A 118 -4.71 9.11 -9.73
CA VAL A 118 -5.48 7.87 -9.96
C VAL A 118 -4.51 6.73 -10.26
N TYR A 119 -4.31 5.83 -9.30
CA TYR A 119 -3.46 4.66 -9.44
C TYR A 119 -4.27 3.42 -9.73
N ALA A 120 -3.99 2.74 -10.85
CA ALA A 120 -4.57 1.44 -11.18
C ALA A 120 -3.52 0.35 -10.92
N VAL A 121 -3.77 -0.53 -9.95
CA VAL A 121 -2.83 -1.61 -9.60
C VAL A 121 -3.18 -2.86 -10.40
N VAL A 122 -2.42 -3.10 -11.47
CA VAL A 122 -2.69 -4.12 -12.48
C VAL A 122 -1.68 -5.25 -12.31
N LYS A 123 -2.10 -6.52 -12.42
CA LYS A 123 -1.14 -7.62 -12.46
C LYS A 123 -0.40 -7.63 -13.80
N LEU A 124 0.86 -8.06 -13.79
CA LEU A 124 1.70 -8.15 -14.98
C LEU A 124 1.01 -8.87 -16.16
N GLU A 125 0.30 -9.97 -15.91
CA GLU A 125 -0.38 -10.74 -16.95
C GLU A 125 -1.65 -10.08 -17.54
N ASP A 126 -2.17 -9.04 -16.89
CA ASP A 126 -3.39 -8.36 -17.30
C ASP A 126 -3.12 -6.99 -17.94
N PHE A 127 -1.91 -6.45 -17.80
CA PHE A 127 -1.56 -5.10 -18.25
C PHE A 127 -1.87 -4.85 -19.74
N ASN A 128 -1.47 -5.77 -20.62
CA ASN A 128 -1.72 -5.64 -22.06
C ASN A 128 -3.17 -5.96 -22.49
N LYS A 129 -4.06 -6.30 -21.54
CA LYS A 129 -5.46 -6.60 -21.81
C LYS A 129 -6.38 -5.39 -21.60
N ILE A 130 -5.85 -4.29 -21.07
CA ILE A 130 -6.61 -3.10 -20.72
C ILE A 130 -6.02 -1.86 -21.40
N SER A 131 -6.84 -0.83 -21.56
CA SER A 131 -6.45 0.47 -22.10
C SER A 131 -6.75 1.59 -21.11
N LEU A 132 -5.71 2.10 -20.46
CA LEU A 132 -5.82 3.16 -19.47
C LEU A 132 -5.60 4.54 -20.11
N SER A 133 -6.44 5.50 -19.73
CA SER A 133 -6.34 6.89 -20.20
C SER A 133 -5.11 7.61 -19.61
N PRO A 134 -4.58 8.67 -20.26
CA PRO A 134 -3.36 9.34 -19.82
C PRO A 134 -3.36 9.91 -18.39
N GLY A 135 -4.54 10.09 -17.77
CA GLY A 135 -4.67 10.55 -16.38
C GLY A 135 -4.53 9.44 -15.33
N VAL A 136 -4.50 8.18 -15.76
CA VAL A 136 -4.29 7.02 -14.87
C VAL A 136 -2.81 6.72 -14.78
N LYS A 137 -2.34 6.39 -13.57
CA LYS A 137 -0.97 6.00 -13.24
C LYS A 137 -0.92 4.48 -12.98
N PRO A 138 -0.54 3.66 -13.97
CA PRO A 138 -0.55 2.21 -13.80
C PRO A 138 0.58 1.76 -12.87
N ILE A 139 0.23 0.98 -11.85
CA ILE A 139 1.18 0.27 -11.00
C ILE A 139 1.12 -1.21 -11.39
N VAL A 140 2.20 -1.73 -11.99
CA VAL A 140 2.27 -3.13 -12.40
C VAL A 140 2.77 -3.98 -11.23
N GLU A 141 1.92 -4.87 -10.75
CA GLU A 141 2.24 -5.84 -9.71
C GLU A 141 2.87 -7.11 -10.30
N LEU A 142 3.95 -7.56 -9.67
CA LEU A 142 4.67 -8.77 -10.06
C LEU A 142 5.44 -9.38 -8.89
N GLU A 143 5.65 -10.69 -8.94
CA GLU A 143 6.63 -11.35 -8.08
C GLU A 143 8.02 -11.28 -8.71
N TYR A 144 9.04 -11.07 -7.88
CA TYR A 144 10.41 -11.04 -8.33
C TYR A 144 10.83 -12.38 -8.95
N SER A 145 11.14 -12.32 -10.23
CA SER A 145 11.89 -13.32 -10.98
C SER A 145 12.58 -12.61 -12.14
N LYS A 146 13.67 -13.16 -12.68
CA LYS A 146 14.35 -12.56 -13.84
C LYS A 146 13.38 -12.37 -15.02
N GLU A 147 12.59 -13.41 -15.31
CA GLU A 147 11.60 -13.39 -16.39
C GLU A 147 10.52 -12.32 -16.19
N ASN A 148 9.98 -12.17 -14.98
CA ASN A 148 8.94 -11.18 -14.72
C ASN A 148 9.49 -9.75 -14.81
N VAL A 149 10.71 -9.53 -14.30
CA VAL A 149 11.38 -8.23 -14.38
C VAL A 149 11.67 -7.87 -15.84
N GLU A 150 12.22 -8.81 -16.62
CA GLU A 150 12.47 -8.62 -18.07
C GLU A 150 11.19 -8.23 -18.82
N LYS A 151 10.06 -8.89 -18.53
CA LYS A 151 8.76 -8.52 -19.12
C LYS A 151 8.29 -7.14 -18.69
N ALA A 152 8.47 -6.80 -17.41
CA ALA A 152 7.95 -5.55 -16.85
C ALA A 152 8.73 -4.31 -17.31
N VAL A 153 10.04 -4.41 -17.46
CA VAL A 153 10.87 -3.28 -17.92
C VAL A 153 10.66 -2.92 -19.39
N THR A 154 10.06 -3.81 -20.19
CA THR A 154 9.70 -3.53 -21.59
C THR A 154 8.30 -2.95 -21.76
N LEU A 155 7.52 -2.83 -20.68
CA LEU A 155 6.20 -2.22 -20.73
C LEU A 155 6.33 -0.70 -20.86
N GLU A 156 5.55 -0.13 -21.76
CA GLU A 156 5.41 1.32 -21.91
C GLU A 156 4.31 1.85 -20.99
N ASP A 157 4.35 3.14 -20.66
CA ASP A 157 3.33 3.84 -19.87
C ASP A 157 3.08 3.28 -18.45
N VAL A 158 4.05 2.59 -17.87
CA VAL A 158 4.00 2.13 -16.47
C VAL A 158 4.52 3.22 -15.54
N HIS A 159 3.71 3.62 -14.57
CA HIS A 159 4.12 4.59 -13.55
C HIS A 159 5.04 3.95 -12.50
N ALA A 160 4.67 2.78 -11.98
CA ALA A 160 5.44 2.10 -10.96
C ALA A 160 5.37 0.56 -11.07
N LEU A 161 6.36 -0.12 -10.51
CA LEU A 161 6.33 -1.57 -10.25
C LEU A 161 6.05 -1.82 -8.76
N LEU A 162 5.04 -2.65 -8.45
CA LEU A 162 4.85 -3.21 -7.12
C LEU A 162 5.45 -4.61 -7.07
N LEU A 163 6.72 -4.67 -6.68
CA LEU A 163 7.56 -5.85 -6.79
C LEU A 163 7.54 -6.64 -5.48
N MET A 164 6.94 -7.82 -5.49
CA MET A 164 6.94 -8.73 -4.34
C MET A 164 8.28 -9.47 -4.24
N VAL A 165 8.98 -9.30 -3.13
CA VAL A 165 10.38 -9.75 -2.97
C VAL A 165 10.54 -10.55 -1.68
N GLN A 166 11.20 -11.69 -1.77
CA GLN A 166 11.70 -12.40 -0.59
C GLN A 166 12.93 -11.69 -0.04
N SER A 167 13.08 -11.67 1.28
CA SER A 167 14.23 -11.06 1.98
C SER A 167 15.60 -11.38 1.38
N LYS A 168 15.88 -12.66 1.11
CA LYS A 168 17.13 -13.13 0.47
C LYS A 168 17.39 -12.61 -0.95
N GLU A 169 16.41 -11.96 -1.57
CA GLU A 169 16.47 -11.49 -2.96
C GLU A 169 16.45 -9.97 -3.08
N VAL A 170 16.38 -9.26 -1.94
CA VAL A 170 16.34 -7.79 -1.88
C VAL A 170 17.50 -7.15 -2.61
N GLU A 171 18.72 -7.66 -2.44
CA GLU A 171 19.90 -7.06 -3.08
C GLU A 171 19.79 -7.06 -4.61
N LYS A 172 19.06 -8.02 -5.18
CA LYS A 172 18.92 -8.17 -6.62
C LYS A 172 17.97 -7.16 -7.25
N VAL A 173 17.23 -6.37 -6.46
CA VAL A 173 16.25 -5.40 -6.97
C VAL A 173 16.83 -4.00 -7.14
N PHE A 174 18.01 -3.72 -6.57
CA PHE A 174 18.65 -2.40 -6.63
C PHE A 174 19.15 -2.03 -8.04
N ASP A 175 19.37 -3.02 -8.90
CA ASP A 175 19.94 -2.83 -10.24
C ASP A 175 18.90 -3.01 -11.36
N ILE A 176 17.60 -2.98 -11.04
CA ILE A 176 16.54 -3.13 -12.05
C ILE A 176 16.49 -1.85 -12.91
N PRO A 177 16.73 -1.95 -14.23
CA PRO A 177 16.80 -0.78 -15.12
C PRO A 177 15.39 -0.34 -15.55
N PHE A 178 14.57 0.11 -14.59
CA PHE A 178 13.22 0.61 -14.83
C PHE A 178 13.16 2.13 -14.70
N TYR A 179 12.47 2.81 -15.61
CA TYR A 179 12.44 4.28 -15.61
C TYR A 179 11.44 4.88 -14.62
N GLY A 180 10.33 4.18 -14.36
CA GLY A 180 9.33 4.57 -13.37
C GLY A 180 9.73 4.21 -11.95
N GLU A 181 8.78 4.29 -11.02
CA GLU A 181 9.02 4.00 -9.61
C GLU A 181 9.06 2.49 -9.31
N ILE A 182 9.82 2.06 -8.30
CA ILE A 182 9.78 0.70 -7.75
C ILE A 182 9.34 0.76 -6.29
N TYR A 183 8.24 0.06 -6.01
CA TYR A 183 7.74 -0.23 -4.68
C TYR A 183 8.15 -1.66 -4.31
N VAL A 184 9.14 -1.78 -3.44
CA VAL A 184 9.62 -3.08 -2.95
C VAL A 184 8.67 -3.57 -1.87
N ASP A 185 7.84 -4.55 -2.22
CA ASP A 185 6.92 -5.22 -1.32
C ASP A 185 7.56 -6.47 -0.73
N LEU A 186 8.14 -6.33 0.46
CA LEU A 186 8.74 -7.45 1.16
C LEU A 186 7.71 -8.46 1.66
N LEU A 187 8.04 -9.73 1.46
CA LEU A 187 7.31 -10.85 2.00
C LEU A 187 7.79 -11.17 3.41
N PHE A 188 7.00 -10.75 4.41
CA PHE A 188 7.26 -11.01 5.83
C PHE A 188 6.84 -12.42 6.21
N PRO A 189 7.69 -13.18 6.93
CA PRO A 189 7.27 -14.45 7.50
C PRO A 189 6.25 -14.22 8.62
N GLY A 190 5.43 -15.22 8.93
CA GLY A 190 4.37 -15.11 9.95
C GLY A 190 4.84 -14.92 11.40
N SER A 191 6.15 -14.83 11.66
CA SER A 191 6.72 -14.60 13.00
C SER A 191 8.09 -13.95 12.89
N LEU A 192 8.46 -13.12 13.87
CA LEU A 192 9.78 -12.46 13.93
C LEU A 192 10.95 -13.46 13.91
N ARG A 193 10.81 -14.63 14.56
CA ARG A 193 11.84 -15.70 14.61
C ARG A 193 12.29 -16.22 13.25
N LYS A 194 11.52 -15.97 12.20
CA LYS A 194 11.78 -16.44 10.83
C LYS A 194 12.28 -15.33 9.92
N VAL A 195 12.50 -14.12 10.46
CA VAL A 195 13.03 -12.99 9.71
C VAL A 195 14.55 -13.11 9.64
N ASP A 196 15.09 -13.05 8.43
CA ASP A 196 16.50 -13.21 8.10
C ASP A 196 17.15 -11.90 7.57
N PHE A 197 16.53 -10.75 7.84
CA PHE A 197 17.01 -9.42 7.41
C PHE A 197 16.87 -8.37 8.52
N ASP A 198 17.56 -7.24 8.35
CA ASP A 198 17.52 -6.14 9.32
C ASP A 198 16.19 -5.38 9.26
N LEU A 199 15.29 -5.68 10.19
CA LEU A 199 14.00 -5.01 10.31
C LEU A 199 14.09 -3.54 10.68
N MET A 200 15.17 -3.10 11.34
CA MET A 200 15.30 -1.70 11.75
C MET A 200 15.44 -0.80 10.53
N GLU A 201 16.32 -1.17 9.58
CA GLU A 201 16.49 -0.41 8.34
C GLU A 201 15.25 -0.48 7.46
N VAL A 202 14.66 -1.66 7.31
CA VAL A 202 13.45 -1.86 6.50
C VAL A 202 12.26 -1.04 7.03
N LYS A 203 12.09 -0.98 8.35
CA LYS A 203 11.03 -0.19 8.97
C LYS A 203 11.43 1.28 9.13
N ARG A 204 12.61 1.75 8.74
CA ARG A 204 12.96 3.15 8.96
C ARG A 204 12.09 4.08 8.12
N VAL A 205 11.57 5.14 8.71
CA VAL A 205 10.86 6.23 8.03
C VAL A 205 11.81 7.42 7.92
N TYR A 206 11.98 7.97 6.72
CA TYR A 206 12.86 9.12 6.51
C TYR A 206 12.28 10.41 7.10
N THR A 207 10.96 10.58 7.07
CA THR A 207 10.25 11.74 7.65
C THR A 207 9.47 11.32 8.90
N PRO A 208 10.03 11.45 10.12
CA PRO A 208 9.32 11.09 11.34
C PRO A 208 8.20 12.10 11.63
N THR A 209 6.93 11.68 11.50
CA THR A 209 5.79 12.50 11.92
C THR A 209 5.21 12.04 13.26
N PRO A 210 5.38 12.80 14.35
CA PRO A 210 4.92 12.38 15.67
C PRO A 210 3.44 12.66 15.91
N GLU A 211 2.75 13.37 15.02
CA GLU A 211 1.35 13.78 15.25
C GLU A 211 0.34 12.72 14.81
N TYR A 212 0.61 12.04 13.69
CA TYR A 212 -0.29 11.11 13.02
C TYR A 212 0.37 9.75 12.79
N HIS A 213 -0.43 8.70 12.60
CA HIS A 213 0.08 7.38 12.22
C HIS A 213 0.65 7.43 10.78
N PRO A 214 1.89 7.00 10.51
CA PRO A 214 2.54 7.18 9.20
C PRO A 214 1.85 6.43 8.03
N CYS A 215 1.28 5.24 8.25
CA CYS A 215 0.55 4.53 7.20
C CYS A 215 -0.96 4.82 7.17
N LEU A 216 -1.65 4.77 8.31
CA LEU A 216 -3.11 4.76 8.38
C LEU A 216 -3.74 6.14 8.25
N SER A 217 -2.99 7.21 8.52
CA SER A 217 -3.55 8.56 8.52
C SER A 217 -3.95 9.01 7.13
N GLY A 218 -5.06 9.74 7.09
CA GLY A 218 -5.68 10.19 5.86
C GLY A 218 -6.11 9.07 4.91
N THR A 219 -6.04 7.80 5.33
CA THR A 219 -6.38 6.65 4.50
C THR A 219 -7.77 6.13 4.86
N LEU A 220 -8.55 5.82 3.83
CA LEU A 220 -9.80 5.09 3.90
C LEU A 220 -9.76 3.97 2.87
N ALA A 221 -10.07 2.76 3.30
CA ALA A 221 -10.15 1.60 2.42
C ALA A 221 -11.61 1.16 2.23
N ILE A 222 -11.98 0.75 1.02
CA ILE A 222 -13.30 0.21 0.68
C ILE A 222 -13.09 -1.20 0.12
N THR A 223 -13.74 -2.19 0.71
CA THR A 223 -13.72 -3.57 0.19
C THR A 223 -14.62 -3.72 -1.04
N GLY A 224 -14.47 -4.81 -1.80
CA GLY A 224 -15.35 -5.13 -2.92
C GLY A 224 -16.84 -5.24 -2.56
N GLU A 225 -17.15 -5.45 -1.28
CA GLU A 225 -18.53 -5.52 -0.73
C GLU A 225 -19.03 -4.17 -0.21
N GLY A 226 -18.16 -3.16 -0.19
CA GLY A 226 -18.49 -1.80 0.22
C GLY A 226 -18.18 -1.48 1.68
N PHE A 227 -17.58 -2.39 2.44
CA PHE A 227 -17.18 -2.10 3.82
C PHE A 227 -16.02 -1.11 3.85
N VAL A 228 -16.11 -0.15 4.76
CA VAL A 228 -15.07 0.84 4.97
C VAL A 228 -14.14 0.44 6.11
N LEU A 229 -12.84 0.45 5.87
CA LEU A 229 -11.78 0.02 6.78
C LEU A 229 -10.70 1.10 6.93
N PRO A 230 -9.89 1.07 8.01
CA PRO A 230 -8.70 1.92 8.13
C PRO A 230 -7.54 1.45 7.22
N CYS A 231 -7.52 0.17 6.83
CA CYS A 231 -6.58 -0.45 5.90
C CYS A 231 -7.26 -1.67 5.29
N PRO A 232 -7.03 -2.02 4.00
CA PRO A 232 -7.66 -3.19 3.37
C PRO A 232 -7.36 -4.52 4.07
N LEU A 233 -6.25 -4.59 4.80
CA LEU A 233 -5.81 -5.76 5.56
C LEU A 233 -6.32 -5.80 7.01
N LEU A 234 -7.00 -4.74 7.48
CA LEU A 234 -7.60 -4.64 8.82
C LEU A 234 -9.12 -4.91 8.78
N ARG A 235 -9.51 -6.04 8.18
CA ARG A 235 -10.90 -6.37 7.84
C ARG A 235 -11.88 -6.48 9.02
N ASN A 236 -11.39 -6.67 10.23
CA ASN A 236 -12.22 -6.72 11.44
C ASN A 236 -12.64 -5.33 11.95
N PHE A 237 -12.12 -4.25 11.36
CA PHE A 237 -12.29 -2.88 11.85
C PHE A 237 -13.21 -2.05 10.96
N ILE A 238 -14.45 -2.50 10.78
CA ILE A 238 -15.46 -1.85 9.92
C ILE A 238 -15.90 -0.50 10.50
N GLY A 239 -15.75 0.57 9.71
CA GLY A 239 -16.17 1.94 10.01
C GLY A 239 -17.50 2.36 9.37
N GLY A 240 -17.97 1.64 8.36
CA GLY A 240 -19.21 1.92 7.63
C GLY A 240 -19.38 1.00 6.42
N ASN A 241 -20.43 1.23 5.63
CA ASN A 241 -20.67 0.55 4.36
C ASN A 241 -21.16 1.58 3.32
N ILE A 242 -20.47 1.67 2.18
CA ILE A 242 -20.80 2.64 1.13
C ILE A 242 -22.13 2.35 0.42
N LYS A 243 -22.66 1.13 0.48
CA LYS A 243 -23.99 0.80 -0.04
C LYS A 243 -25.12 1.53 0.71
N GLN A 244 -24.85 2.00 1.93
CA GLN A 244 -25.85 2.65 2.79
C GLN A 244 -25.45 4.08 3.20
N MET A 245 -24.22 4.49 2.92
CA MET A 245 -23.64 5.73 3.44
C MET A 245 -22.82 6.47 2.40
N THR A 246 -22.84 7.80 2.47
CA THR A 246 -21.90 8.68 1.77
C THR A 246 -20.56 8.74 2.49
N LEU A 247 -19.48 9.07 1.78
CA LEU A 247 -18.16 9.31 2.36
C LEU A 247 -18.22 10.38 3.45
N LYS A 248 -19.01 11.43 3.25
CA LYS A 248 -19.20 12.49 4.26
C LYS A 248 -19.80 11.94 5.56
N GLN A 249 -20.78 11.04 5.48
CA GLN A 249 -21.34 10.39 6.67
C GLN A 249 -20.32 9.47 7.34
N ILE A 250 -19.55 8.71 6.56
CA ILE A 250 -18.49 7.83 7.07
C ILE A 250 -17.40 8.63 7.79
N LEU A 251 -16.91 9.72 7.21
CA LEU A 251 -15.85 10.58 7.77
C LEU A 251 -16.25 11.32 9.05
N ARG A 252 -17.55 11.48 9.32
CA ARG A 252 -18.05 12.03 10.59
C ARG A 252 -17.91 11.04 11.74
N LYS A 253 -17.81 9.73 11.46
CA LYS A 253 -17.64 8.71 12.49
C LYS A 253 -16.21 8.76 13.06
N ARG A 254 -16.10 8.70 14.38
CA ARG A 254 -14.81 8.74 15.09
C ARG A 254 -13.99 7.46 14.95
N LYS A 255 -14.62 6.31 14.62
CA LYS A 255 -13.98 4.98 14.66
C LYS A 255 -12.74 4.90 13.76
N LEU A 256 -12.82 5.40 12.53
CA LEU A 256 -11.69 5.40 11.59
C LEU A 256 -10.59 6.40 12.00
N LYS A 257 -10.99 7.60 12.44
CA LYS A 257 -10.06 8.65 12.88
C LYS A 257 -9.21 8.27 14.10
N ARG A 258 -9.63 7.28 14.90
CA ARG A 258 -8.79 6.73 15.98
C ARG A 258 -7.54 6.06 15.43
N PHE A 259 -7.63 5.37 14.29
CA PHE A 259 -6.48 4.73 13.64
C PHE A 259 -5.49 5.75 13.09
N TRP A 260 -5.96 6.89 12.61
CA TRP A 260 -5.10 8.00 12.17
C TRP A 260 -4.26 8.59 13.31
N LYS A 261 -4.67 8.38 14.56
CA LYS A 261 -3.93 8.84 15.75
C LYS A 261 -3.27 7.70 16.54
N LEU A 262 -3.35 6.46 16.06
CA LEU A 262 -2.77 5.29 16.72
C LEU A 262 -1.27 5.24 16.48
N LYS A 263 -0.50 5.96 17.29
CA LYS A 263 0.95 6.07 17.12
C LYS A 263 1.68 5.07 17.99
N LYS A 264 2.92 4.75 17.61
CA LYS A 264 3.82 3.96 18.47
C LYS A 264 3.96 4.53 19.88
N ALA A 265 4.10 5.86 20.02
CA ALA A 265 4.17 6.49 21.34
C ALA A 265 2.90 6.30 22.20
N SER A 266 1.78 5.85 21.62
CA SER A 266 0.55 5.52 22.34
C SER A 266 0.46 4.04 22.73
N LEU A 267 1.42 3.21 22.33
CA LEU A 267 1.51 1.80 22.69
C LEU A 267 2.44 1.62 23.86
N GLU A 268 2.07 0.76 24.81
CA GLU A 268 2.87 0.51 26.02
C GLU A 268 4.30 0.08 25.69
N ALA A 269 4.48 -0.89 24.80
CA ALA A 269 5.80 -1.41 24.40
C ALA A 269 6.69 -0.38 23.65
N CYS A 270 6.11 0.69 23.12
CA CYS A 270 6.84 1.71 22.37
C CYS A 270 6.89 3.06 23.09
N ASN A 271 6.21 3.20 24.23
CA ASN A 271 6.21 4.43 25.02
C ASN A 271 7.60 4.62 25.65
N GLY A 272 8.20 5.79 25.45
CA GLY A 272 9.59 6.06 25.86
C GLY A 272 10.67 5.42 24.99
N CYS A 273 10.31 4.65 23.95
CA CYS A 273 11.30 4.12 23.00
C CYS A 273 11.86 5.25 22.12
N PRO A 274 13.19 5.48 22.09
CA PRO A 274 13.78 6.57 21.31
C PRO A 274 13.63 6.40 19.80
N PHE A 275 13.39 5.16 19.33
CA PHE A 275 13.20 4.84 17.92
C PHE A 275 11.74 4.94 17.45
N ALA A 276 10.78 5.10 18.36
CA ALA A 276 9.36 5.14 18.03
C ALA A 276 8.99 6.17 16.93
N PRO A 277 9.59 7.39 16.88
CA PRO A 277 9.26 8.38 15.84
C PRO A 277 9.72 8.00 14.43
N ILE A 278 10.79 7.21 14.30
CA ILE A 278 11.41 6.86 13.01
C ILE A 278 11.09 5.44 12.55
N CYS A 279 10.37 4.66 13.35
CA CYS A 279 10.07 3.28 13.04
C CYS A 279 8.66 3.14 12.45
N HIS A 280 8.59 2.68 11.21
CA HIS A 280 7.39 2.40 10.46
C HIS A 280 6.53 1.38 11.19
N ASP A 281 5.25 1.54 10.94
CA ASP A 281 4.21 0.90 11.69
C ASP A 281 3.17 0.31 10.74
N CYS A 282 3.32 -0.98 10.43
CA CYS A 282 2.28 -1.69 9.70
C CYS A 282 1.37 -2.42 10.70
N ARG A 283 0.37 -1.70 11.24
CA ARG A 283 -0.65 -2.26 12.15
C ARG A 283 -1.32 -3.52 11.63
N ALA A 284 -1.46 -3.68 10.32
CA ALA A 284 -2.02 -4.88 9.72
C ALA A 284 -1.11 -6.11 9.90
N LEU A 285 0.21 -5.95 9.70
CA LEU A 285 1.17 -7.03 9.94
C LEU A 285 1.25 -7.38 11.42
N GLU A 286 1.35 -6.38 12.31
CA GLU A 286 1.38 -6.60 13.76
C GLU A 286 0.10 -7.30 14.25
N TYR A 287 -1.08 -6.84 13.83
CA TYR A 287 -2.37 -7.46 14.17
C TYR A 287 -2.47 -8.89 13.66
N ARG A 288 -1.98 -9.16 12.45
CA ARG A 288 -2.00 -10.52 11.89
C ARG A 288 -1.14 -11.48 12.70
N ALA A 289 0.04 -11.03 13.13
CA ALA A 289 0.99 -11.90 13.82
C ALA A 289 0.65 -12.09 15.30
N SER A 290 0.13 -11.05 15.97
CA SER A 290 -0.18 -11.09 17.40
C SER A 290 -1.66 -11.35 17.73
N GLY A 291 -2.58 -11.09 16.80
CA GLY A 291 -4.02 -11.04 17.07
C GLY A 291 -4.48 -9.78 17.82
N ASP A 292 -3.57 -8.86 18.15
CA ASP A 292 -3.83 -7.62 18.88
C ASP A 292 -3.45 -6.39 18.06
N ILE A 293 -4.36 -5.42 17.96
CA ILE A 293 -4.13 -4.18 17.21
C ILE A 293 -3.11 -3.28 17.91
N TYR A 294 -2.84 -3.52 19.19
CA TYR A 294 -1.82 -2.85 19.98
C TYR A 294 -0.52 -3.66 20.10
N GLY A 295 -0.48 -4.88 19.55
CA GLY A 295 0.68 -5.77 19.59
C GLY A 295 1.88 -5.28 18.78
N ILE A 296 3.07 -5.73 19.17
CA ILE A 296 4.37 -5.36 18.60
C ILE A 296 5.23 -6.63 18.36
N GLU A 297 4.76 -7.52 17.49
CA GLU A 297 5.43 -8.79 17.21
C GLU A 297 6.72 -8.60 16.41
N TYR A 298 6.75 -7.65 15.47
CA TYR A 298 7.89 -7.46 14.57
C TYR A 298 8.84 -6.35 15.05
N CYS A 299 8.96 -6.11 16.36
CA CYS A 299 9.99 -5.24 16.91
C CYS A 299 11.23 -6.06 17.29
N PRO A 300 12.40 -5.75 16.72
CA PRO A 300 13.63 -6.45 17.08
C PRO A 300 14.13 -6.12 18.49
N LEU A 301 13.56 -5.09 19.15
CA LEU A 301 13.93 -4.65 20.49
C LEU A 301 12.99 -5.15 21.59
N ASP A 302 11.85 -5.76 21.23
CA ASP A 302 10.80 -6.18 22.17
C ASP A 302 11.04 -7.61 22.75
N GLY A 303 12.29 -8.07 22.70
CA GLY A 303 12.74 -9.29 23.39
C GLY A 303 13.89 -8.96 24.34
N GLU A 304 13.72 -9.24 25.64
CA GLU A 304 14.72 -9.34 26.74
C GLU A 304 15.96 -8.41 26.79
N PHE A 305 16.06 -7.35 25.99
CA PHE A 305 17.23 -6.46 25.97
C PHE A 305 17.09 -5.20 26.83
N PHE A 306 15.91 -4.95 27.40
CA PHE A 306 15.62 -3.77 28.22
C PHE A 306 14.82 -4.05 29.51
N LYS A 307 14.86 -5.28 30.03
CA LYS A 307 14.39 -5.59 31.40
C LYS A 307 15.56 -5.69 32.37
#